data_AF-A0A5A7MLM3-F1
#
_entry.id   AF-A0A5A7MLM3-F1
#
_cell.length_a   1.000
_cell.length_b   1.000
_cell.length_c   1.000
_cell.angle_alpha   90.00
_cell.angle_beta   90.00
_cell.angle_gamma   90.00
#
_symmetry.space_group_name_H-M   'P 1'
#
loop_
_entity.id
_entity.type
_entity.pdbx_description
1 polymer ?
#
loop_
_entity_poly.entity_id
_entity_poly.type
_entity_poly.pdbx_seq_one_letter_code
_entity_poly.pdbx_strand_id
1 'polypeptide(L)'
;MTLEFKRLTEIDLIPIVSLNNNPDVLRQMPLGSANFDLSNAKEWVQKKDAQRQQYGYGPWAFLINQKFSGCGGLQYEKGDADLALVLHPDFWGVEK
;
A
#
# COMPACT_ATOMS: atom_id res chain seq x y z
N MET A 1 20.56 5.08 3.10
CA MET A 1 19.23 4.50 2.83
C MET A 1 18.52 5.41 1.85
N THR A 2 17.91 4.86 0.80
CA THR A 2 17.17 5.65 -0.20
C THR A 2 15.69 5.30 -0.12
N LEU A 3 14.84 6.32 0.04
CA LEU A 3 13.39 6.18 0.00
C LEU A 3 12.87 6.77 -1.32
N GLU A 4 12.12 5.97 -2.06
CA GLU A 4 11.49 6.35 -3.32
C GLU A 4 9.97 6.16 -3.23
N PHE A 5 9.23 7.04 -3.89
CA PHE A 5 7.78 6.97 -4.02
C PHE A 5 7.41 6.65 -5.46
N LYS A 6 6.60 5.61 -5.66
CA LYS A 6 6.11 5.19 -6.98
C LYS A 6 4.60 5.01 -6.98
N ARG A 7 3.98 5.01 -8.16
CA ARG A 7 2.59 4.61 -8.30
C ARG A 7 2.44 3.15 -7.92
N LEU A 8 1.32 2.80 -7.31
CA LEU A 8 1.03 1.40 -6.99
C LEU A 8 0.93 0.53 -8.25
N THR A 9 0.54 1.13 -9.38
CA THR A 9 0.49 0.48 -10.70
C THR A 9 1.87 0.20 -11.30
N GLU A 10 2.94 0.78 -10.75
CA GLU A 10 4.34 0.56 -11.17
C GLU A 10 5.03 -0.55 -10.35
N ILE A 11 4.33 -1.12 -9.36
CA ILE A 11 4.86 -2.19 -8.50
C ILE A 11 4.31 -3.53 -8.98
N ASP A 12 5.15 -4.57 -8.90
CA ASP A 12 4.71 -5.95 -9.11
C ASP A 12 3.59 -6.30 -8.12
N LEU A 13 2.56 -7.00 -8.59
CA LEU A 13 1.43 -7.42 -7.78
C LEU A 13 1.83 -8.44 -6.71
N ILE A 14 2.87 -9.25 -6.94
CA ILE A 14 3.28 -10.30 -6.00
C ILE A 14 3.68 -9.72 -4.62
N PRO A 15 4.56 -8.71 -4.52
CA PRO A 15 4.84 -8.03 -3.25
C PRO A 15 3.61 -7.42 -2.57
N ILE A 16 2.66 -6.89 -3.34
CA ILE A 16 1.42 -6.29 -2.80
C ILE A 16 0.52 -7.36 -2.21
N VAL A 17 0.38 -8.49 -2.90
CA VAL A 17 -0.33 -9.68 -2.40
C VAL A 17 0.32 -10.19 -1.12
N SER A 18 1.64 -10.34 -1.12
CA SER A 18 2.38 -10.80 0.05
C SER A 18 2.18 -9.87 1.25
N LEU A 19 2.23 -8.56 1.06
CA LEU A 19 2.00 -7.57 2.11
C LEU A 19 0.58 -7.68 2.70
N ASN A 20 -0.45 -7.75 1.85
CA ASN A 20 -1.85 -7.76 2.28
C ASN A 20 -2.30 -9.11 2.89
N ASN A 21 -1.50 -10.16 2.75
CA ASN A 21 -1.72 -11.43 3.44
C ASN A 21 -0.72 -11.68 4.58
N ASN A 22 0.18 -10.73 4.85
CA ASN A 22 1.17 -10.90 5.91
C ASN A 22 0.44 -10.91 7.28
N PRO A 23 0.67 -11.94 8.13
CA PRO A 23 -0.08 -12.10 9.37
C PRO A 23 0.15 -10.97 10.38
N ASP A 24 1.36 -10.42 10.43
CA ASP A 24 1.67 -9.29 11.33
C ASP A 24 1.02 -7.99 10.86
N VAL A 25 0.91 -7.81 9.54
CA VAL A 25 0.20 -6.68 8.92
C VAL A 25 -1.31 -6.82 9.16
N LEU A 26 -1.88 -8.00 8.90
CA LEU A 26 -3.30 -8.27 9.09
C LEU A 26 -3.73 -8.11 10.56
N ARG A 27 -2.85 -8.43 11.52
CA ARG A 27 -3.11 -8.16 12.95
C ARG A 27 -3.38 -6.67 13.23
N GLN A 28 -2.82 -5.76 12.43
CA GLN A 28 -3.03 -4.32 12.54
C GLN A 28 -4.14 -3.77 11.62
N MET A 29 -4.77 -4.63 10.81
CA MET A 29 -5.83 -4.28 9.87
C MET A 29 -7.14 -4.96 10.27
N PRO A 30 -7.98 -4.37 11.13
CA PRO A 30 -9.20 -5.01 11.63
C PRO A 30 -10.21 -5.41 10.53
N LEU A 31 -10.13 -4.76 9.37
CA LEU A 31 -10.96 -5.04 8.19
C LEU A 31 -10.25 -5.92 7.15
N GLY A 32 -8.98 -6.26 7.37
CA GLY A 32 -8.20 -7.11 6.48
C GLY A 32 -8.58 -8.58 6.60
N SER A 33 -8.41 -9.33 5.51
CA SER A 33 -8.55 -10.79 5.51
C SER A 33 -7.47 -11.42 4.62
N ALA A 34 -7.05 -12.65 4.96
CA ALA A 34 -5.99 -13.37 4.26
C ALA A 34 -6.43 -13.99 2.91
N ASN A 35 -7.35 -13.32 2.20
CA ASN A 35 -7.92 -13.75 0.93
C ASN A 35 -7.58 -12.75 -0.19
N PHE A 36 -6.46 -12.03 -0.07
CA PHE A 36 -6.08 -11.00 -1.02
C PHE A 36 -5.25 -11.60 -2.17
N ASP A 37 -5.90 -12.02 -3.25
CA ASP A 37 -5.22 -12.64 -4.41
C ASP A 37 -4.73 -11.62 -5.46
N LEU A 38 -4.16 -12.11 -6.56
CA LEU A 38 -3.66 -11.28 -7.66
C LEU A 38 -4.76 -10.49 -8.37
N SER A 39 -5.99 -11.01 -8.45
CA SER A 39 -7.12 -10.31 -9.06
C SER A 39 -7.53 -9.13 -8.19
N ASN A 40 -7.68 -9.39 -6.88
CA ASN A 40 -7.94 -8.38 -5.87
C ASN A 40 -6.84 -7.31 -5.85
N ALA A 41 -5.57 -7.71 -5.94
CA ALA A 41 -4.45 -6.79 -6.01
C ALA A 41 -4.53 -5.88 -7.24
N LYS A 42 -4.79 -6.46 -8.42
CA LYS A 42 -4.91 -5.70 -9.67
C LYS A 42 -6.05 -4.68 -9.60
N GLU A 43 -7.22 -5.07 -9.13
CA GLU A 43 -8.34 -4.14 -8.96
C GLU A 43 -8.04 -3.06 -7.92
N TRP A 44 -7.42 -3.45 -6.81
CA TRP A 44 -7.11 -2.54 -5.70
C TRP A 44 -6.12 -1.46 -6.14
N VAL A 45 -5.02 -1.80 -6.84
CA VAL A 45 -4.06 -0.79 -7.32
C VAL A 45 -4.69 0.18 -8.32
N GLN A 46 -5.58 -0.30 -9.19
CA GLN A 46 -6.28 0.55 -10.17
C GLN A 46 -7.25 1.50 -9.47
N LYS A 47 -8.02 1.03 -8.48
CA LYS A 47 -8.90 1.88 -7.67
C LYS A 47 -8.11 2.95 -6.93
N LYS A 48 -6.96 2.61 -6.35
CA LYS A 48 -6.10 3.57 -5.65
C LYS A 48 -5.53 4.63 -6.59
N ASP A 49 -5.12 4.27 -7.80
CA ASP A 49 -4.61 5.25 -8.78
C ASP A 49 -5.73 6.15 -9.34
N ALA A 50 -6.92 5.59 -9.57
CA ALA A 50 -8.10 6.34 -10.03
C ALA A 50 -8.52 7.44 -9.04
N GLN A 51 -8.42 7.18 -7.72
CA GLN A 51 -8.68 8.22 -6.70
C GLN A 51 -7.81 9.45 -6.90
N ARG A 52 -6.56 9.29 -7.33
CA ARG A 52 -5.69 10.44 -7.58
C ARG A 52 -6.18 11.28 -8.75
N GLN A 53 -6.62 10.64 -9.83
CA GLN A 53 -7.16 11.37 -10.98
C GLN A 53 -8.42 12.15 -10.59
N GLN A 54 -9.24 11.59 -9.70
CA GLN A 54 -10.50 12.17 -9.27
C GLN A 54 -10.36 13.27 -8.20
N TYR A 55 -9.52 13.05 -7.18
CA TYR A 55 -9.44 13.88 -5.97
C TYR A 55 -8.11 14.66 -5.85
N GLY A 56 -7.16 14.43 -6.75
CA GLY A 56 -5.84 15.07 -6.75
C GLY A 56 -4.81 14.39 -5.84
N TYR A 57 -5.22 13.41 -5.03
CA TYR A 57 -4.35 12.67 -4.13
C TYR A 57 -4.73 11.17 -4.05
N GLY A 58 -3.77 10.36 -3.64
CA GLY A 58 -3.94 8.92 -3.48
C GLY A 58 -2.68 8.31 -2.86
N PRO A 59 -2.74 7.06 -2.40
CA PRO A 59 -1.59 6.44 -1.75
C PRO A 59 -0.44 6.20 -2.74
N TRP A 60 0.76 6.21 -2.20
CA TRP A 60 2.00 5.88 -2.90
C TRP A 60 2.49 4.50 -2.49
N ALA A 61 3.26 3.86 -3.36
CA ALA A 61 4.13 2.76 -2.98
C ALA A 61 5.48 3.32 -2.49
N PHE A 62 5.97 2.78 -1.39
CA PHE A 62 7.27 3.12 -0.82
C PHE A 62 8.29 2.06 -1.18
N LEU A 63 9.42 2.47 -1.73
CA LEU A 63 10.56 1.61 -1.96
C LEU A 63 11.72 2.08 -1.09
N ILE A 64 12.25 1.17 -0.28
CA ILE A 64 13.46 1.40 0.51
C ILE A 64 14.57 0.59 -0.12
N ASN A 65 15.64 1.27 -0.57
CA ASN A 65 16.74 0.68 -1.32
C ASN A 65 16.21 -0.16 -2.50
N GLN A 66 15.28 0.41 -3.28
CA GLN A 66 14.61 -0.22 -4.42
C GLN A 66 13.74 -1.45 -4.10
N LYS A 67 13.59 -1.85 -2.83
CA LYS A 67 12.70 -2.94 -2.42
C LYS A 67 11.35 -2.36 -1.98
N PHE A 68 10.26 -2.91 -2.49
CA PHE A 68 8.92 -2.55 -2.04
C PHE A 68 8.80 -2.79 -0.53
N SER A 69 8.51 -1.71 0.19
CA SER A 69 8.45 -1.67 1.66
C SER A 69 7.03 -1.49 2.18
N GLY A 70 6.10 -1.08 1.32
CA GLY A 70 4.71 -0.89 1.67
C GLY A 70 4.03 0.20 0.86
N CYS A 71 2.87 0.64 1.32
CA CYS A 71 2.09 1.69 0.69
C CYS A 71 1.38 2.58 1.71
N GLY A 72 1.10 3.82 1.34
CA GLY A 72 0.41 4.76 2.23
C GLY A 72 0.34 6.17 1.69
N GLY A 73 -0.25 7.05 2.47
CA GLY A 73 -0.55 8.44 2.11
C GLY A 73 -2.04 8.74 2.25
N LEU A 74 -2.44 9.92 1.75
CA LEU A 74 -3.83 10.34 1.76
C LEU A 74 -4.64 9.52 0.76
N GLN A 75 -5.82 9.08 1.17
CA GLN A 75 -6.79 8.40 0.34
C GLN A 75 -8.19 8.92 0.65
N TYR A 76 -9.02 9.04 -0.38
CA TYR A 76 -10.37 9.53 -0.19
C TYR A 76 -11.23 8.41 0.39
N GLU A 77 -11.78 8.62 1.57
CA GLU A 77 -12.70 7.71 2.23
C GLU A 77 -13.90 8.46 2.83
N LYS A 78 -15.11 7.97 2.54
CA LYS A 78 -16.37 8.44 3.17
C LYS A 78 -16.60 9.96 3.13
N GLY A 79 -16.09 10.65 2.11
CA GLY A 79 -16.31 12.10 1.96
C GLY A 79 -15.11 12.96 2.39
N ASP A 80 -14.04 12.36 2.90
CA ASP A 80 -12.89 13.11 3.41
C ASP A 80 -11.55 12.43 3.05
N ALA A 81 -10.46 13.15 3.23
CA ALA A 81 -9.11 12.61 3.13
C ALA A 81 -8.76 11.85 4.42
N ASP A 82 -8.48 10.56 4.30
CA ASP A 82 -7.97 9.73 5.38
C ASP A 82 -6.50 9.37 5.15
N LEU A 83 -5.73 9.23 6.23
CA LEU A 83 -4.32 8.87 6.18
C LEU A 83 -4.14 7.39 6.54
N ALA A 84 -3.64 6.61 5.58
CA ALA A 84 -3.31 5.21 5.80
C ALA A 84 -1.83 4.93 5.55
N LEU A 85 -1.25 4.01 6.32
CA LEU A 85 0.12 3.53 6.15
C LEU A 85 0.19 2.04 6.46
N VAL A 86 0.69 1.25 5.50
CA VAL A 86 0.88 -0.18 5.63
C VAL A 86 2.29 -0.51 5.15
N LEU A 87 3.14 -0.96 6.06
CA LEU A 87 4.52 -1.35 5.77
C LEU A 87 4.73 -2.83 6.05
N HIS A 88 5.60 -3.48 5.27
CA HIS A 88 6.05 -4.83 5.57
C HIS A 88 6.87 -4.83 6.88
N PRO A 89 6.71 -5.84 7.77
CA PRO A 89 7.37 -5.87 9.08
C PRO A 89 8.88 -5.66 9.04
N ASP A 90 9.56 -6.19 8.02
CA ASP A 90 11.00 -5.98 7.78
C ASP A 90 11.45 -4.50 7.75
N PHE A 91 10.53 -3.57 7.49
CA PHE A 91 10.83 -2.14 7.39
C PHE A 91 10.28 -1.32 8.58
N TRP A 92 9.72 -1.98 9.59
CA TRP A 92 9.27 -1.29 10.80
C TRP A 92 10.48 -0.81 11.60
N GLY A 93 10.52 0.49 11.90
CA GLY A 93 11.61 1.09 12.67
C GLY A 93 12.94 1.22 11.91
N VAL A 94 12.92 1.17 10.58
CA VAL A 94 14.11 1.27 9.71
C VAL A 94 14.83 2.63 9.80
N GLU A 95 14.21 3.64 10.41
CA GLU A 95 14.81 4.97 10.67
C GLU A 95 15.39 5.13 12.09
N LYS A 96 15.75 4.03 12.76
CA LYS A 96 16.48 4.08 14.05
C LYS A 96 17.99 4.01 13.87
#